data_AF-A0A1M5HHU6-F1
#
_entry.id   AF-A0A1M5HHU6-F1
#
_cell.length_a   1.000
_cell.length_b   1.000
_cell.length_c   1.000
_cell.angle_alpha   90.00
_cell.angle_beta   90.00
_cell.angle_gamma   90.00
#
_symmetry.space_group_name_H-M   'P 1'
#
loop_
_entity.id
_entity.type
_entity.pdbx_description
1 polymer ?
#
loop_
_entity_poly.entity_id
_entity_poly.type
_entity_poly.pdbx_seq_one_letter_code
_entity_poly.pdbx_strand_id
1 'polypeptide(L)'
;MKKYTLFAFLLISIGTLYCCKPKTQEQQQQDTAQLAADKSVKTLSALYYNYLPETTSPILPQDIQKQIPDFNKERKGILDGSITDTTRIRRLKEQIALLKESPEKESIDARIVLTINYSDGSSDNLTLSGKYADRIFLNGVQQEANNRLIFFVKNYIGYYPWFIGDDMAQMPELRDTSFMKEPFIRSEYYKQYQEILSKR
;
A
#
# COMPACT_ATOMS: atom_id res chain seq x y z
N MET A 1 -90.88 -4.37 -6.42
CA MET A 1 -90.69 -3.15 -5.62
C MET A 1 -89.23 -2.72 -5.80
N LYS A 2 -88.97 -1.59 -6.46
CA LYS A 2 -88.59 -0.28 -5.89
C LYS A 2 -87.26 -0.34 -5.10
N LYS A 3 -86.31 0.59 -5.17
CA LYS A 3 -85.90 1.76 -5.99
C LYS A 3 -84.52 2.18 -5.38
N TYR A 4 -83.71 2.89 -6.16
CA TYR A 4 -82.59 3.85 -5.87
C TYR A 4 -82.36 4.29 -4.40
N THR A 5 -81.16 4.69 -3.92
CA THR A 5 -80.39 5.96 -4.14
C THR A 5 -79.15 5.89 -3.17
N LEU A 6 -77.88 6.13 -3.54
CA LEU A 6 -77.09 7.37 -3.71
C LEU A 6 -76.70 8.17 -2.42
N PHE A 7 -75.41 8.59 -2.37
CA PHE A 7 -74.71 9.59 -1.51
C PHE A 7 -74.44 9.26 -0.02
N ALA A 8 -73.38 9.72 0.67
CA ALA A 8 -71.99 10.16 0.43
C ALA A 8 -71.42 10.63 1.80
N PHE A 9 -70.07 10.73 1.90
CA PHE A 9 -69.20 11.57 2.76
C PHE A 9 -68.06 10.71 3.36
N LEU A 10 -66.88 10.67 2.74
CA LEU A 10 -65.79 11.66 2.76
C LEU A 10 -65.04 11.71 4.10
N LEU A 11 -63.82 11.19 4.13
CA LEU A 11 -62.73 11.79 4.91
C LEU A 11 -61.39 11.51 4.24
N ILE A 12 -60.68 12.60 4.04
CA ILE A 12 -59.43 12.82 3.33
C ILE A 12 -58.28 12.49 4.28
N SER A 13 -57.26 11.76 3.80
CA SER A 13 -55.92 11.86 4.35
C SER A 13 -54.88 11.81 3.22
N ILE A 14 -54.33 12.98 2.95
CA ILE A 14 -53.18 13.28 2.10
C ILE A 14 -51.93 12.65 2.73
N GLY A 15 -51.10 12.00 1.93
CA GLY A 15 -49.85 11.39 2.40
C GLY A 15 -48.89 11.05 1.25
N THR A 16 -48.36 12.10 0.63
CA THR A 16 -47.04 12.22 -0.04
C THR A 16 -46.40 10.98 -0.68
N LEU A 17 -46.25 11.08 -2.00
CA LEU A 17 -45.19 10.49 -2.82
C LEU A 17 -43.83 10.47 -2.10
N TYR A 18 -43.32 9.28 -1.80
CA TYR A 18 -41.87 9.04 -1.74
C TYR A 18 -41.53 7.83 -2.59
N CYS A 19 -41.20 8.14 -3.84
CA CYS A 19 -40.46 7.27 -4.74
C CYS A 19 -39.06 7.09 -4.14
N CYS A 20 -38.86 6.02 -3.37
CA CYS A 20 -37.52 5.56 -3.02
C CYS A 20 -36.87 4.98 -4.27
N LYS A 21 -36.14 5.83 -5.01
CA LYS A 21 -35.12 5.37 -5.93
C LYS A 21 -34.11 4.54 -5.13
N PRO A 22 -33.77 3.31 -5.51
CA PRO A 22 -32.58 2.66 -4.98
C PRO A 22 -31.39 3.55 -5.34
N LYS A 23 -30.58 3.91 -4.33
CA LYS A 23 -29.32 4.62 -4.55
C LYS A 23 -28.45 3.76 -5.47
N THR A 24 -28.17 4.28 -6.65
CA THR A 24 -27.21 3.74 -7.61
C THR A 24 -25.88 3.50 -6.89
N GLN A 25 -25.31 2.31 -7.08
CA GLN A 25 -24.03 1.87 -6.53
C GLN A 25 -22.82 2.73 -6.96
N GLU A 26 -23.01 3.74 -7.80
CA GLU A 26 -21.97 4.66 -8.28
C GLU A 26 -21.47 5.65 -7.21
N GLN A 27 -22.24 5.93 -6.15
CA GLN A 27 -21.82 6.89 -5.11
C GLN A 27 -20.94 6.30 -3.99
N GLN A 28 -20.79 4.98 -3.91
CA GLN A 28 -19.87 4.33 -2.96
C GLN A 28 -18.52 3.96 -3.58
N GLN A 29 -18.37 4.14 -4.89
CA GLN A 29 -17.15 3.80 -5.62
C GLN A 29 -16.20 5.00 -5.83
N GLN A 30 -16.61 6.19 -5.36
CA GLN A 30 -15.87 7.44 -5.53
C GLN A 30 -15.04 7.83 -4.28
N ASP A 31 -15.20 7.11 -3.16
CA ASP A 31 -14.51 7.39 -1.88
C ASP A 31 -13.27 6.50 -1.61
N THR A 32 -12.94 5.53 -2.47
CA THR A 32 -11.83 4.59 -2.23
C THR A 32 -10.60 4.74 -3.11
N ALA A 33 -10.57 5.69 -4.06
CA ALA A 33 -9.39 5.88 -4.93
C ALA A 33 -9.05 7.35 -5.19
N GLN A 34 -9.38 8.24 -4.25
CA GLN A 34 -8.83 9.58 -4.25
C GLN A 34 -7.83 9.67 -3.10
N LEU A 35 -6.57 9.29 -3.39
CA LEU A 35 -5.44 9.88 -2.68
C LEU A 35 -5.76 11.37 -2.64
N ALA A 36 -6.02 11.93 -1.46
CA ALA A 36 -6.51 13.30 -1.36
C ALA A 36 -5.51 14.18 -2.12
N ALA A 37 -5.90 14.62 -3.32
CA ALA A 37 -4.98 15.14 -4.31
C ALA A 37 -4.28 16.43 -3.84
N ASP A 38 -4.76 16.96 -2.71
CA ASP A 38 -4.33 18.19 -2.07
C ASP A 38 -3.48 17.97 -0.81
N LYS A 39 -3.29 16.72 -0.35
CA LYS A 39 -2.51 16.47 0.88
C LYS A 39 -1.01 16.48 0.59
N SER A 40 -0.31 17.37 1.29
CA SER A 40 1.15 17.38 1.32
C SER A 40 1.65 16.16 2.11
N VAL A 41 2.50 15.34 1.48
CA VAL A 41 3.15 14.21 2.15
C VAL A 41 4.33 14.75 2.93
N LYS A 42 4.34 14.49 4.24
CA LYS A 42 5.40 14.94 5.15
C LYS A 42 6.57 13.96 5.16
N THR A 43 6.28 12.67 5.33
CA THR A 43 7.27 11.59 5.39
C THR A 43 6.65 10.29 4.91
N LEU A 44 7.48 9.35 4.48
CA LEU A 44 7.07 7.95 4.38
C LEU A 44 7.94 7.11 5.33
N SER A 45 7.29 6.32 6.18
CA SER A 45 7.96 5.43 7.14
C SER A 45 7.73 4.00 6.71
N ALA A 46 8.77 3.18 6.73
CA ALA A 46 8.71 1.80 6.30
C ALA A 46 9.08 0.83 7.43
N LEU A 47 8.42 -0.32 7.46
CA LEU A 47 8.91 -1.53 8.12
C LEU A 47 9.12 -2.60 7.06
N TYR A 48 10.26 -3.30 7.09
CA TYR A 48 10.58 -4.33 6.11
C TYR A 48 11.45 -5.44 6.68
N TYR A 49 11.25 -6.66 6.18
CA TYR A 49 12.17 -7.77 6.41
C TYR A 49 13.44 -7.56 5.59
N ASN A 50 14.62 -7.69 6.21
CA ASN A 50 15.89 -7.65 5.48
C ASN A 50 16.33 -9.03 4.94
N TYR A 51 15.36 -9.93 4.81
CA TYR A 51 15.48 -11.31 4.32
C TYR A 51 14.15 -11.71 3.68
N LEU A 52 14.12 -12.81 2.93
CA LEU A 52 12.89 -13.38 2.40
C LEU A 52 12.29 -14.33 3.45
N PRO A 53 11.14 -14.01 4.09
CA PRO A 53 10.58 -14.88 5.10
C PRO A 53 9.97 -16.13 4.47
N GLU A 54 10.26 -17.28 5.04
CA GLU A 54 9.74 -18.58 4.61
C GLU A 54 8.48 -18.91 5.44
N THR A 55 7.39 -18.22 5.15
CA THR A 55 6.10 -18.44 5.84
C THR A 55 5.12 -19.19 4.94
N THR A 56 4.40 -20.17 5.51
CA THR A 56 3.31 -20.88 4.83
C THR A 56 2.00 -20.11 4.87
N SER A 57 1.90 -19.12 5.77
CA SER A 57 0.72 -18.28 5.95
C SER A 57 1.01 -16.83 5.55
N PRO A 58 0.02 -16.13 4.97
CA PRO A 58 0.15 -14.71 4.66
C PRO A 58 0.39 -13.87 5.93
N ILE A 59 1.29 -12.90 5.84
CA ILE A 59 1.57 -11.94 6.92
C ILE A 59 0.70 -10.70 6.73
N LEU A 60 -0.03 -10.28 7.76
CA LEU A 60 -0.83 -9.04 7.68
C LEU A 60 0.05 -7.81 7.98
N PRO A 61 -0.26 -6.63 7.40
CA PRO A 61 0.55 -5.42 7.60
C PRO A 61 0.75 -5.04 9.08
N GLN A 62 -0.29 -5.21 9.91
CA GLN A 62 -0.25 -4.90 11.34
C GLN A 62 0.61 -5.87 12.17
N ASP A 63 0.92 -7.05 11.63
CA ASP A 63 1.72 -8.05 12.33
C ASP A 63 3.23 -7.80 12.17
N ILE A 64 3.62 -6.92 11.23
CA ILE A 64 5.01 -6.54 11.03
C ILE A 64 5.42 -5.55 12.12
N GLN A 65 6.26 -6.02 13.05
CA GLN A 65 6.76 -5.23 14.16
C GLN A 65 8.28 -5.11 14.08
N LYS A 66 8.80 -3.91 14.34
CA LYS A 66 10.23 -3.61 14.30
C LYS A 66 10.99 -4.57 15.23
N GLN A 67 11.98 -5.25 14.67
CA GLN A 67 12.86 -6.19 15.36
C GLN A 67 14.26 -6.08 14.74
N ILE A 68 15.03 -5.08 15.19
CA ILE A 68 16.42 -4.91 14.75
C ILE A 68 17.26 -6.03 15.38
N PRO A 69 18.01 -6.81 14.59
CA PRO A 69 18.85 -7.87 15.14
C PRO A 69 20.15 -7.33 15.72
N ASP A 70 20.77 -8.09 16.61
CA ASP A 70 22.19 -7.90 16.94
C ASP A 70 23.02 -8.44 15.78
N PHE A 71 23.51 -7.53 14.93
CA PHE A 71 24.29 -7.86 13.74
C PHE A 71 25.61 -8.59 14.03
N ASN A 72 26.06 -8.66 15.29
CA ASN A 72 27.19 -9.52 15.66
C ASN A 72 26.80 -11.00 15.76
N LYS A 73 25.51 -11.33 15.84
CA LYS A 73 25.01 -12.70 16.06
C LYS A 73 24.11 -13.16 14.91
N GLU A 74 23.21 -12.30 14.47
CA GLU A 74 22.13 -12.62 13.53
C GLU A 74 22.03 -11.48 12.51
N ARG A 75 21.85 -11.82 11.23
CA ARG A 75 21.67 -10.83 10.17
C ARG A 75 20.19 -10.46 9.99
N LYS A 76 19.29 -11.42 10.19
CA LYS A 76 17.88 -11.36 9.80
C LYS A 76 17.05 -10.61 10.84
N GLY A 77 16.20 -9.69 10.40
CA GLY A 77 15.25 -8.98 11.25
C GLY A 77 14.28 -8.11 10.46
N ILE A 78 13.51 -7.31 11.21
CA ILE A 78 12.53 -6.36 10.69
C ILE A 78 13.05 -4.96 10.98
N LEU A 79 13.46 -4.25 9.93
CA LEU A 79 14.11 -2.96 10.00
C LEU A 79 13.11 -1.85 9.69
N ASP A 80 13.40 -0.65 10.20
CA ASP A 80 12.72 0.57 9.79
C ASP A 80 13.49 1.34 8.72
N GLY A 81 12.76 2.13 7.94
CA GLY A 81 13.29 3.09 6.99
C GLY A 81 12.45 4.36 6.98
N SER A 82 13.06 5.49 6.64
CA SER A 82 12.34 6.75 6.49
C SER A 82 12.76 7.47 5.21
N ILE A 83 11.77 7.99 4.49
CA ILE A 83 11.95 8.76 3.27
C ILE A 83 11.45 10.18 3.57
N THR A 84 12.41 11.09 3.77
CA THR A 84 12.18 12.51 4.08
C THR A 84 12.65 13.45 2.97
N ASP A 85 13.45 12.95 2.02
CA ASP A 85 13.92 13.71 0.87
C ASP A 85 12.75 14.10 -0.04
N THR A 86 12.57 15.41 -0.27
CA THR A 86 11.43 15.96 -1.00
C THR A 86 11.38 15.51 -2.46
N THR A 87 12.53 15.27 -3.10
CA THR A 87 12.59 14.77 -4.48
C THR A 87 12.13 13.31 -4.55
N ARG A 88 12.56 12.47 -3.61
CA ARG A 88 12.13 11.07 -3.50
C ARG A 88 10.64 10.97 -3.17
N ILE A 89 10.16 11.79 -2.22
CA ILE A 89 8.73 11.88 -1.88
C ILE A 89 7.92 12.25 -3.12
N ARG A 90 8.33 13.29 -3.87
CA ARG A 90 7.63 13.71 -5.10
C ARG A 90 7.54 12.56 -6.11
N ARG A 91 8.64 11.87 -6.37
CA ARG A 91 8.66 10.74 -7.33
C ARG A 91 7.76 9.59 -6.88
N LEU A 92 7.74 9.27 -5.59
CA LEU A 92 6.83 8.25 -5.05
C LEU A 92 5.37 8.69 -5.20
N LYS A 93 5.04 9.94 -4.86
CA LYS A 93 3.69 10.50 -5.06
C LYS A 93 3.24 10.38 -6.52
N GLU A 94 4.10 10.74 -7.45
CA GLU A 94 3.81 10.63 -8.89
C GLU A 94 3.47 9.20 -9.30
N GLN A 95 4.18 8.20 -8.77
CA GLN A 95 3.90 6.80 -9.09
C GLN A 95 2.67 6.24 -8.37
N ILE A 96 2.44 6.65 -7.11
CA ILE A 96 1.26 6.25 -6.33
C ILE A 96 -0.02 6.80 -6.99
N ALA A 97 0.02 8.02 -7.53
CA ALA A 97 -1.11 8.62 -8.25
C ALA A 97 -1.49 7.89 -9.55
N LEU A 98 -0.61 7.01 -10.07
CA LEU A 98 -0.87 6.20 -11.26
C LEU A 98 -1.46 4.82 -10.93
N LEU A 99 -1.59 4.47 -9.65
CA LEU A 99 -2.11 3.19 -9.24
C LEU A 99 -3.59 3.04 -9.62
N LYS A 100 -3.94 1.83 -10.03
CA LYS A 100 -5.29 1.40 -10.35
C LYS A 100 -5.54 0.08 -9.65
N GLU A 101 -6.76 -0.14 -9.22
CA GLU A 101 -7.13 -1.42 -8.62
C GLU A 101 -6.89 -2.57 -9.60
N SER A 102 -6.29 -3.64 -9.09
CA SER A 102 -6.14 -4.88 -9.85
C SER A 102 -7.49 -5.60 -9.96
N PRO A 103 -7.79 -6.22 -11.12
CA PRO A 103 -8.89 -7.18 -11.23
C PRO A 103 -8.62 -8.45 -10.43
N GLU A 104 -7.35 -8.77 -10.16
CA GLU A 104 -6.96 -9.89 -9.31
C GLU A 104 -7.15 -9.54 -7.83
N LYS A 105 -7.57 -10.53 -7.03
CA LYS A 105 -7.81 -10.39 -5.59
C LYS A 105 -7.06 -11.50 -4.84
N GLU A 106 -5.79 -11.25 -4.59
CA GLU A 106 -4.95 -12.09 -3.74
C GLU A 106 -5.00 -11.63 -2.28
N SER A 107 -4.62 -12.53 -1.37
CA SER A 107 -4.43 -12.18 0.04
C SER A 107 -3.16 -11.35 0.23
N ILE A 108 -3.23 -10.42 1.18
CA ILE A 108 -2.05 -9.63 1.59
C ILE A 108 -1.07 -10.58 2.28
N ASP A 109 0.15 -10.61 1.75
CA ASP A 109 1.29 -11.31 2.34
C ASP A 109 2.43 -10.30 2.47
N ALA A 110 2.31 -9.42 3.47
CA ALA A 110 3.12 -8.23 3.63
C ALA A 110 4.60 -8.56 3.87
N ARG A 111 5.48 -7.92 3.09
CA ARG A 111 6.94 -7.96 3.28
C ARG A 111 7.55 -6.59 3.54
N ILE A 112 6.90 -5.55 3.01
CA ILE A 112 7.24 -4.15 3.25
C ILE A 112 5.92 -3.42 3.52
N VAL A 113 5.84 -2.68 4.62
CA VAL A 113 4.72 -1.79 4.93
C VAL A 113 5.24 -0.38 4.95
N LEU A 114 4.69 0.47 4.09
CA LEU A 114 5.03 1.88 3.97
C LEU A 114 3.83 2.72 4.42
N THR A 115 3.99 3.43 5.52
CA THR A 115 3.02 4.41 6.01
C THR A 115 3.34 5.77 5.41
N ILE A 116 2.42 6.30 4.62
CA ILE A 116 2.47 7.62 4.01
C ILE A 116 1.88 8.61 5.01
N ASN A 117 2.71 9.41 5.65
CA ASN A 117 2.26 10.38 6.66
C ASN A 117 2.03 11.74 6.00
N TYR A 118 0.79 12.24 6.07
CA TYR A 118 0.41 13.54 5.53
C TYR A 118 0.60 14.66 6.58
N SER A 119 0.73 15.89 6.10
CA SER A 119 0.91 17.07 6.97
C SER A 119 -0.31 17.38 7.84
N ASP A 120 -1.49 16.90 7.47
CA ASP A 120 -2.74 17.04 8.24
C ASP A 120 -2.88 15.98 9.34
N GLY A 121 -1.89 15.09 9.48
CA GLY A 121 -1.89 14.01 10.48
C GLY A 121 -2.57 12.72 10.03
N SER A 122 -3.21 12.70 8.86
CA SER A 122 -3.74 11.45 8.29
C SER A 122 -2.62 10.58 7.71
N SER A 123 -2.93 9.31 7.47
CA SER A 123 -1.99 8.37 6.86
C SER A 123 -2.66 7.35 5.95
N ASP A 124 -1.97 7.00 4.87
CA ASP A 124 -2.29 5.85 4.00
C ASP A 124 -1.24 4.76 4.19
N ASN A 125 -1.61 3.51 3.91
CA ASN A 125 -0.71 2.36 3.97
C ASN A 125 -0.52 1.76 2.58
N LEU A 126 0.72 1.79 2.08
CA LEU A 126 1.15 1.09 0.89
C LEU A 126 1.94 -0.16 1.31
N THR A 127 1.41 -1.34 1.02
CA THR A 127 2.05 -2.62 1.35
C THR A 127 2.60 -3.27 0.10
N LEU A 128 3.86 -3.67 0.12
CA LEU A 128 4.44 -4.56 -0.88
C LEU A 128 4.41 -6.00 -0.35
N SER A 129 3.76 -6.87 -1.12
CA SER A 129 3.41 -8.23 -0.72
C SER A 129 4.00 -9.29 -1.66
N GLY A 130 3.94 -10.55 -1.21
CA GLY A 130 4.48 -11.70 -1.93
C GLY A 130 5.95 -11.93 -1.64
N LYS A 131 6.48 -13.11 -1.97
CA LYS A 131 7.85 -13.52 -1.61
C LYS A 131 8.90 -12.46 -1.91
N TYR A 132 8.82 -11.82 -3.07
CA TYR A 132 9.78 -10.79 -3.52
C TYR A 132 9.28 -9.36 -3.32
N ALA A 133 8.19 -9.15 -2.58
CA ALA A 133 7.57 -7.83 -2.34
C ALA A 133 7.25 -7.09 -3.66
N ASP A 134 6.59 -7.77 -4.59
CA ASP A 134 6.33 -7.34 -5.96
C ASP A 134 4.85 -7.05 -6.25
N ARG A 135 3.94 -7.39 -5.32
CA ARG A 135 2.53 -6.99 -5.40
C ARG A 135 2.25 -5.77 -4.55
N ILE A 136 1.39 -4.88 -5.03
CA ILE A 136 1.11 -3.59 -4.38
C ILE A 136 -0.30 -3.62 -3.80
N PHE A 137 -0.44 -3.23 -2.55
CA PHE A 137 -1.72 -2.98 -1.91
C PHE A 137 -1.74 -1.56 -1.36
N LEU A 138 -2.74 -0.76 -1.72
CA LEU A 138 -2.97 0.57 -1.16
C LEU A 138 -4.21 0.50 -0.27
N ASN A 139 -4.05 0.82 1.01
CA ASN A 139 -5.12 0.74 2.02
C ASN A 139 -5.86 -0.60 2.02
N GLY A 140 -5.11 -1.69 1.81
CA GLY A 140 -5.63 -3.05 1.75
C GLY A 140 -6.20 -3.49 0.40
N VAL A 141 -6.27 -2.61 -0.59
CA VAL A 141 -6.79 -2.92 -1.93
C VAL A 141 -5.63 -3.23 -2.89
N GLN A 142 -5.65 -4.40 -3.52
CA GLN A 142 -4.64 -4.78 -4.51
C GLN A 142 -4.64 -3.84 -5.72
N GLN A 143 -3.46 -3.44 -6.16
CA GLN A 143 -3.24 -2.55 -7.29
C GLN A 143 -2.53 -3.29 -8.42
N GLU A 144 -2.67 -2.79 -9.65
CA GLU A 144 -1.87 -3.23 -10.79
C GLU A 144 -0.36 -3.07 -10.51
N ALA A 145 0.45 -3.93 -11.13
CA ALA A 145 1.89 -3.89 -10.95
C ALA A 145 2.48 -2.56 -11.44
N ASN A 146 3.32 -1.94 -10.61
CA ASN A 146 4.07 -0.75 -10.96
C ASN A 146 5.53 -0.94 -10.53
N ASN A 147 6.34 -1.50 -11.43
CA ASN A 147 7.75 -1.81 -11.19
C ASN A 147 8.56 -0.57 -10.80
N ARG A 148 8.25 0.59 -11.37
CA ARG A 148 8.94 1.85 -11.03
C ARG A 148 8.66 2.26 -9.58
N LEU A 149 7.40 2.15 -9.13
CA LEU A 149 7.04 2.38 -7.73
C LEU A 149 7.74 1.38 -6.80
N ILE A 150 7.66 0.08 -7.11
CA ILE A 150 8.30 -0.99 -6.33
C ILE A 150 9.80 -0.72 -6.18
N PHE A 151 10.47 -0.38 -7.29
CA PHE A 151 11.88 -0.05 -7.28
C PHE A 151 12.18 1.17 -6.40
N PHE A 152 11.43 2.26 -6.55
CA PHE A 152 11.64 3.45 -5.73
C PHE A 152 11.44 3.17 -4.24
N VAL A 153 10.38 2.46 -3.85
CA VAL A 153 10.14 2.11 -2.44
C VAL A 153 11.30 1.29 -1.90
N LYS A 154 11.64 0.17 -2.55
CA LYS A 154 12.72 -0.73 -2.11
C LYS A 154 14.08 -0.03 -2.10
N ASN A 155 14.40 0.74 -3.13
CA ASN A 155 15.69 1.43 -3.19
C ASN A 155 15.78 2.51 -2.11
N TYR A 156 14.75 3.35 -1.95
CA TYR A 156 14.80 4.49 -1.02
C TYR A 156 14.84 4.10 0.45
N ILE A 157 14.35 2.91 0.82
CA ILE A 157 14.51 2.35 2.18
C ILE A 157 15.80 1.54 2.37
N GLY A 158 16.58 1.35 1.30
CA GLY A 158 17.82 0.57 1.32
C GLY A 158 17.61 -0.94 1.41
N TYR A 159 16.57 -1.45 0.74
CA TYR A 159 16.19 -2.86 0.73
C TYR A 159 17.17 -3.73 -0.05
N TYR A 160 17.54 -3.33 -1.27
CA TYR A 160 18.30 -4.18 -2.19
C TYR A 160 19.65 -4.68 -1.69
N PRO A 161 20.48 -3.89 -0.98
CA PRO A 161 21.77 -4.37 -0.50
C PRO A 161 21.69 -5.60 0.42
N TRP A 162 20.52 -5.90 0.99
CA TRP A 162 20.31 -7.10 1.80
C TRP A 162 20.18 -8.40 0.98
N PHE A 163 20.09 -8.32 -0.34
CA PHE A 163 19.92 -9.47 -1.22
C PHE A 163 21.10 -9.56 -2.19
N ILE A 164 21.43 -10.79 -2.61
CA ILE A 164 22.51 -11.07 -3.56
C ILE A 164 22.10 -12.22 -4.47
N GLY A 165 22.68 -12.28 -5.67
CA GLY A 165 22.53 -13.43 -6.57
C GLY A 165 21.09 -13.70 -7.01
N ASP A 166 20.67 -14.96 -6.90
CA ASP A 166 19.40 -15.46 -7.43
C ASP A 166 18.18 -14.73 -6.88
N ASP A 167 18.21 -14.30 -5.61
CA ASP A 167 17.12 -13.54 -4.99
C ASP A 167 16.81 -12.26 -5.77
N MET A 168 17.84 -11.56 -6.22
CA MET A 168 17.69 -10.32 -6.99
C MET A 168 17.24 -10.59 -8.43
N ALA A 169 17.67 -11.70 -9.02
CA ALA A 169 17.29 -12.06 -10.40
C ALA A 169 15.79 -12.33 -10.54
N GLN A 170 15.12 -12.73 -9.45
CA GLN A 170 13.68 -12.99 -9.45
C GLN A 170 12.83 -11.71 -9.32
N MET A 171 13.40 -10.60 -8.84
CA MET A 171 12.68 -9.33 -8.63
C MET A 171 12.32 -8.69 -9.99
N PRO A 172 11.02 -8.61 -10.38
CA PRO A 172 10.62 -8.14 -11.70
C PRO A 172 11.08 -6.71 -12.00
N GLU A 173 11.04 -5.83 -11.02
CA GLU A 173 11.41 -4.44 -11.17
C GLU A 173 12.89 -4.22 -11.49
N LEU A 174 13.76 -5.18 -11.12
CA LEU A 174 15.18 -5.13 -11.45
C LEU A 174 15.46 -5.53 -12.91
N ARG A 175 14.52 -6.24 -13.56
CA ARG A 175 14.62 -6.66 -14.96
C ARG A 175 13.89 -5.72 -15.93
N ASP A 176 13.05 -4.83 -15.42
CA ASP A 176 12.26 -3.91 -16.23
C ASP A 176 13.11 -2.83 -16.90
N THR A 177 13.34 -2.92 -18.21
CA THR A 177 14.18 -1.96 -18.95
C THR A 177 13.46 -0.66 -19.32
N SER A 178 12.17 -0.49 -18.99
CA SER A 178 11.38 0.70 -19.33
C SER A 178 11.74 1.94 -18.51
N PHE A 179 12.58 1.80 -17.47
CA PHE A 179 13.09 2.91 -16.69
C PHE A 179 14.52 2.69 -16.20
N MET A 180 15.26 3.79 -16.14
CA MET A 180 16.62 3.79 -15.61
C MET A 180 16.61 3.61 -14.09
N LYS A 181 17.45 2.69 -13.61
CA LYS A 181 17.61 2.39 -12.18
C LYS A 181 18.72 3.24 -11.60
N GLU A 182 18.43 3.86 -10.48
CA GLU A 182 19.44 4.57 -9.70
C GLU A 182 20.36 3.57 -8.99
N PRO A 183 21.59 3.96 -8.62
CA PRO A 183 22.45 3.14 -7.77
C PRO A 183 21.74 2.73 -6.48
N PHE A 184 22.05 1.53 -6.00
CA PHE A 184 21.44 1.02 -4.78
C PHE A 184 21.85 1.83 -3.55
N ILE A 185 20.86 2.30 -2.80
CA ILE A 185 21.08 3.03 -1.55
C ILE A 185 21.34 2.02 -0.43
N ARG A 186 22.33 2.30 0.40
CA ARG A 186 22.63 1.54 1.62
C ARG A 186 21.99 2.22 2.82
N SER A 187 21.13 1.50 3.53
CA SER A 187 20.59 1.96 4.82
C SER A 187 21.70 2.00 5.88
N GLU A 188 21.49 2.76 6.95
CA GLU A 188 22.45 2.82 8.07
C GLU A 188 22.65 1.44 8.70
N TYR A 189 21.59 0.63 8.82
CA TYR A 189 21.70 -0.75 9.27
C TYR A 189 22.61 -1.60 8.38
N TYR A 190 22.53 -1.44 7.06
CA TYR A 190 23.40 -2.19 6.15
C TYR A 190 24.86 -1.76 6.29
N LYS A 191 25.12 -0.46 6.45
CA LYS A 191 26.47 0.06 6.70
C LYS A 191 27.07 -0.52 7.99
N GLN A 192 26.30 -0.50 9.09
CA GLN A 192 26.70 -1.08 10.36
C GLN A 192 27.01 -2.58 10.24
N TYR A 193 26.15 -3.33 9.53
CA TYR A 193 26.38 -4.75 9.27
C TYR A 193 27.70 -4.98 8.50
N GLN A 194 27.99 -4.17 7.46
CA GLN A 194 29.24 -4.27 6.70
C GLN A 194 30.48 -3.94 7.54
N GLU A 195 30.40 -2.94 8.42
CA GLU A 195 31.48 -2.60 9.35
C GLU A 195 31.76 -3.70 10.39
N ILE A 196 30.73 -4.45 10.80
CA ILE A 196 30.90 -5.61 11.67
C ILE A 196 31.58 -6.75 10.90
N LEU A 197 31.17 -6.99 9.65
CA LEU A 197 31.78 -8.03 8.82
C LEU A 197 33.25 -7.76 8.52
N SER A 198 33.64 -6.51 8.29
CA SER A 198 35.03 -6.16 7.96
C SER A 198 36.02 -6.32 9.12
N LYS A 199 35.51 -6.49 10.34
CA LYS A 199 36.30 -6.68 11.57
C LYS A 199 36.43 -8.16 11.98
N ARG A 200 35.82 -9.08 11.23
CA ARG A 200 35.94 -10.53 11.43
C ARG A 200 37.04 -11.09 10.55
#